data_AF-A0A7C9FAJ6-F1
#
_entry.id   AF-A0A7C9FAJ6-F1
#
_cell.length_a   1.000
_cell.length_b   1.000
_cell.length_c   1.000
_cell.angle_alpha   90.00
_cell.angle_beta   90.00
_cell.angle_gamma   90.00
#
_symmetry.space_group_name_H-M   'P 1'
#
loop_
_entity.id
_entity.type
_entity.pdbx_description
1 polymer ?
#
loop_
_entity_poly.entity_id
_entity_poly.type
_entity_poly.pdbx_seq_one_letter_code
_entity_poly.pdbx_strand_id
1 'polypeptide(L)'
;HIHSLMNVLRYCNLDESLQGEEGLVCRSALGRLYNTKELDYMSYIVLRMFENTEVALDDPKRFRIELTFSRGADLSPLENNNSEATWLHQEHTLPIMGPERLQEVSSYLTWEKMEKMVRPFAMPAEDFPPPATPIGFTGYFTKSAAVLERLVNLWPFKNTSANGK
;
A
#
# COMPACT_ATOMS: atom_id res chain seq x y z
N HIS A 1 3.69 -6.15 -6.99
CA HIS A 1 4.00 -6.12 -5.54
C HIS A 1 3.75 -4.74 -4.92
N ILE A 2 4.36 -3.65 -5.41
CA ILE A 2 4.17 -2.31 -4.84
C ILE A 2 2.71 -1.80 -4.88
N HIS A 3 1.96 -2.09 -5.95
CA HIS A 3 0.54 -1.72 -6.04
C HIS A 3 -0.32 -2.36 -4.94
N SER A 4 -0.06 -3.62 -4.59
CA SER A 4 -0.79 -4.30 -3.50
C SER A 4 -0.55 -3.61 -2.16
N LEU A 5 0.72 -3.29 -1.86
CA LEU A 5 1.07 -2.53 -0.66
C LEU A 5 0.45 -1.12 -0.68
N MET A 6 0.48 -0.45 -1.84
CA MET A 6 -0.13 0.88 -2.00
C MET A 6 -1.62 0.85 -1.71
N ASN A 7 -2.34 -0.18 -2.16
CA ASN A 7 -3.77 -0.34 -1.87
C ASN A 7 -4.02 -0.51 -0.36
N VAL A 8 -3.20 -1.30 0.33
CA VAL A 8 -3.29 -1.44 1.80
C VAL A 8 -3.06 -0.08 2.47
N LEU A 9 -2.04 0.68 2.07
CA LEU A 9 -1.78 2.00 2.64
C LEU A 9 -2.93 3.00 2.40
N ARG A 10 -3.58 2.94 1.23
CA ARG A 10 -4.70 3.82 0.87
C ARG A 10 -6.00 3.46 1.58
N TYR A 11 -6.25 2.16 1.77
CA TYR A 11 -7.61 1.67 2.04
C TYR A 11 -7.73 0.69 3.22
N CYS A 12 -6.66 0.43 3.98
CA CYS A 12 -6.71 -0.49 5.11
C CYS A 12 -7.88 -0.20 6.08
N ASN A 13 -8.16 1.07 6.36
CA ASN A 13 -9.23 1.50 7.24
C ASN A 13 -10.66 1.28 6.70
N LEU A 14 -10.81 0.84 5.44
CA LEU A 14 -12.11 0.51 4.86
C LEU A 14 -12.52 -0.95 5.11
N ASP A 15 -11.62 -1.77 5.65
CA ASP A 15 -11.94 -3.12 6.06
C ASP A 15 -12.95 -3.12 7.22
N GLU A 16 -13.91 -4.03 7.21
CA GLU A 16 -14.96 -4.12 8.22
C GLU A 16 -14.39 -4.34 9.63
N SER A 17 -13.26 -5.05 9.76
CA SER A 17 -12.59 -5.27 11.04
C SER A 17 -11.92 -4.02 11.63
N LEU A 18 -11.77 -2.97 10.82
CA LEU A 18 -11.12 -1.70 11.17
C LEU A 18 -12.10 -0.51 11.13
N GLN A 19 -13.41 -0.79 11.19
CA GLN A 19 -14.42 0.26 11.13
C GLN A 19 -14.25 1.30 12.25
N GLY A 20 -14.13 2.57 11.86
CA GLY A 20 -13.92 3.69 12.78
C GLY A 20 -12.46 4.01 13.08
N GLU A 21 -11.50 3.18 12.64
CA GLU A 21 -10.08 3.49 12.74
C GLU A 21 -9.66 4.55 11.72
N GLU A 22 -8.70 5.39 12.11
CA GLU A 22 -8.03 6.29 11.18
C GLU A 22 -7.02 5.52 10.32
N GLY A 23 -6.94 5.89 9.03
CA GLY A 23 -5.98 5.32 8.09
C GLY A 23 -4.51 5.52 8.49
N LEU A 24 -3.63 4.73 7.86
CA LEU A 24 -2.17 4.82 8.04
C LEU A 24 -1.55 6.09 7.42
N VAL A 25 -2.28 6.75 6.54
CA VAL A 25 -1.84 7.90 5.74
C VAL A 25 -2.75 9.10 6.05
N CYS A 26 -2.17 10.29 6.21
CA CYS A 26 -2.95 11.50 6.44
C CYS A 26 -3.73 11.91 5.17
N ARG A 27 -4.82 12.68 5.32
CA ARG A 27 -5.70 13.03 4.18
C ARG A 27 -4.97 13.72 3.02
N SER A 28 -4.02 14.60 3.31
CA SER A 28 -3.25 15.29 2.29
C SER A 28 -2.35 14.33 1.50
N ALA A 29 -1.70 13.39 2.19
CA ALA A 29 -0.91 12.35 1.55
C ALA A 29 -1.79 11.35 0.79
N LEU A 30 -2.98 11.01 1.30
CA LEU A 30 -3.93 10.16 0.59
C LEU A 30 -4.35 10.77 -0.74
N GLY A 31 -4.61 12.09 -0.79
CA GLY A 31 -4.89 12.81 -2.03
C GLY A 31 -3.73 12.72 -3.03
N ARG A 32 -2.48 12.88 -2.56
CA ARG A 32 -1.30 12.71 -3.42
C ARG A 32 -1.16 11.28 -3.93
N LEU A 33 -1.34 10.29 -3.07
CA LEU A 33 -1.31 8.88 -3.48
C LEU A 33 -2.39 8.57 -4.50
N TYR A 34 -3.62 9.09 -4.33
CA TYR A 34 -4.71 8.90 -5.28
C TYR A 34 -4.41 9.51 -6.67
N ASN A 35 -3.75 10.67 -6.70
CA ASN A 35 -3.40 11.36 -7.94
C ASN A 35 -2.22 10.71 -8.68
N THR A 36 -1.39 9.92 -8.01
CA THR A 36 -0.36 9.12 -8.68
C THR A 36 -1.02 7.95 -9.42
N LYS A 37 -1.26 8.17 -10.72
CA LYS A 37 -1.94 7.24 -11.64
C LYS A 37 -1.07 6.05 -12.01
N GLU A 38 0.23 6.28 -12.18
CA GLU A 38 1.20 5.28 -12.61
C GLU A 38 2.36 5.24 -11.60
N LEU A 39 2.89 4.04 -11.36
CA LEU A 39 4.11 3.83 -10.59
C LEU A 39 5.20 3.44 -11.58
N ASP A 40 6.24 4.25 -11.67
CA ASP A 40 7.39 3.98 -12.52
C ASP A 40 8.41 3.08 -11.82
N TYR A 41 9.51 2.77 -12.51
CA TYR A 41 10.59 1.95 -11.94
C TYR A 41 11.34 2.64 -10.78
N MET A 42 11.24 3.97 -10.68
CA MET A 42 11.87 4.77 -9.64
C MET A 42 10.95 5.02 -8.44
N SER A 43 9.70 4.55 -8.49
CA SER A 43 8.73 4.71 -7.42
C SER A 43 9.08 3.78 -6.26
N TYR A 44 9.14 4.33 -5.04
CA TYR A 44 9.46 3.56 -3.84
C TYR A 44 8.73 4.05 -2.61
N ILE A 45 8.54 3.13 -1.67
CA ILE A 45 8.04 3.40 -0.32
C ILE A 45 9.17 3.05 0.65
N VAL A 46 9.50 3.96 1.56
CA VAL A 46 10.43 3.70 2.65
C VAL A 46 9.66 3.56 3.95
N LEU A 47 9.79 2.41 4.60
CA LEU A 47 9.37 2.18 5.96
C LEU A 47 10.59 2.25 6.87
N ARG A 48 10.56 3.16 7.85
CA ARG A 48 11.60 3.27 8.88
C ARG A 48 10.99 2.96 10.24
N MET A 49 11.63 2.06 10.98
CA MET A 49 11.28 1.76 12.35
C MET A 49 12.43 2.22 13.25
N PHE A 50 12.10 2.98 14.28
CA PHE A 50 13.02 3.43 15.31
C PHE A 50 12.64 2.78 16.63
N GLU A 51 13.62 2.25 17.34
CA GLU A 51 13.44 1.65 18.65
C GLU A 51 13.95 2.60 19.74
N ASN A 52 13.15 2.80 20.78
CA ASN A 52 13.54 3.45 22.02
C ASN A 52 13.87 2.37 23.06
N THR A 53 15.16 2.18 23.35
CA THR A 53 15.62 1.18 24.32
C THR A 53 15.49 1.61 25.77
N GLU A 54 15.13 2.88 26.03
CA GLU A 54 14.99 3.43 27.40
C GLU A 54 13.67 3.05 28.05
N VAL A 55 12.69 2.57 27.27
CA VAL A 55 11.38 2.12 27.76
C VAL A 55 11.29 0.60 27.81
N ALA A 56 10.28 0.07 28.51
CA ALA A 56 10.02 -1.36 28.58
C ALA A 56 9.68 -1.96 27.20
N LEU A 57 9.80 -3.29 27.06
CA LEU A 57 9.58 -4.00 25.79
C LEU A 57 8.13 -3.87 25.28
N ASP A 58 7.19 -3.76 26.19
CA ASP A 58 5.75 -3.66 26.00
C ASP A 58 5.24 -2.21 25.90
N ASP A 59 6.11 -1.21 26.06
CA ASP A 59 5.71 0.18 25.98
C ASP A 59 5.29 0.54 24.54
N PRO A 60 4.08 1.10 24.32
CA PRO A 60 3.59 1.46 22.98
C PRO A 60 4.46 2.52 22.27
N LYS A 61 5.27 3.27 23.02
CA LYS A 61 6.22 4.26 22.49
C LYS A 61 7.59 3.67 22.18
N ARG A 62 7.81 2.37 22.42
CA ARG A 62 9.07 1.70 22.10
C ARG A 62 9.38 1.79 20.62
N PHE A 63 8.40 1.57 19.76
CA PHE A 63 8.59 1.56 18.32
C PHE A 63 7.87 2.72 17.65
N ARG A 64 8.65 3.56 16.98
CA ARG A 64 8.16 4.62 16.11
C ARG A 64 8.36 4.24 14.66
N ILE A 65 7.29 4.32 13.87
CA ILE A 65 7.31 4.02 12.45
C ILE A 65 7.03 5.29 11.65
N GLU A 66 7.84 5.50 10.61
CA GLU A 66 7.67 6.56 9.62
C GLU A 66 7.56 5.96 8.22
N LEU A 67 6.62 6.46 7.43
CA LEU A 67 6.44 6.06 6.03
C LEU A 67 6.66 7.26 5.12
N THR A 68 7.45 7.05 4.07
CA THR A 68 7.62 8.02 3.00
C THR A 68 7.41 7.37 1.65
N PHE A 69 6.91 8.13 0.68
CA PHE A 69 6.66 7.67 -0.68
C PHE A 69 7.27 8.63 -1.67
N SER A 70 8.02 8.09 -2.63
CA SER A 70 8.43 8.80 -3.84
C SER A 70 7.65 8.24 -5.02
N ARG A 71 7.07 9.15 -5.80
CA ARG A 71 6.40 8.88 -7.08
C ARG A 71 7.39 8.64 -8.24
N GLY A 72 8.70 8.69 -7.98
CA GLY A 72 9.73 8.56 -9.00
C GLY A 72 9.68 9.69 -10.03
N ALA A 73 9.88 9.35 -11.30
CA ALA A 73 9.70 10.24 -12.44
C ALA A 73 8.23 10.28 -12.87
N ASP A 74 7.40 10.94 -12.07
CA ASP A 74 5.95 11.05 -12.26
C ASP A 74 5.60 12.24 -13.18
N LEU A 75 5.88 12.07 -14.48
CA LEU A 75 5.36 12.93 -15.54
C LEU A 75 4.65 12.06 -16.56
N SER A 76 3.32 12.09 -16.53
CA SER A 76 2.53 11.36 -17.51
C SER A 76 2.67 12.05 -18.88
N PRO A 77 3.08 11.33 -19.93
CA PRO A 77 3.06 11.87 -21.30
C PRO A 77 1.64 12.19 -21.79
N LEU A 78 0.62 11.76 -21.05
CA LEU A 78 -0.79 11.98 -21.34
C LEU A 78 -1.37 13.22 -20.63
N GLU A 79 -0.62 13.82 -19.70
CA GLU A 79 -1.04 15.06 -19.04
C GLU A 79 -0.71 16.27 -19.90
N ASN A 80 -1.75 16.85 -20.51
CA ASN A 80 -1.66 17.92 -21.48
C ASN A 80 -1.48 19.29 -20.81
N ASN A 81 -0.32 19.52 -20.18
CA ASN A 81 0.07 20.83 -19.66
C ASN A 81 0.69 21.64 -20.81
N ASN A 82 -0.15 22.37 -21.55
CA ASN A 82 0.13 23.07 -22.82
C ASN A 82 1.31 24.09 -22.84
N SER A 83 2.08 24.26 -21.76
CA SER A 83 3.23 25.18 -21.72
C SER A 83 4.51 24.57 -21.13
N GLU A 84 4.44 23.78 -20.05
CA GLU A 84 5.64 23.13 -19.47
C GLU A 84 5.93 21.75 -20.07
N ALA A 85 4.91 21.02 -20.53
CA ALA A 85 5.12 19.72 -21.14
C ALA A 85 6.02 19.83 -22.37
N THR A 86 5.86 20.88 -23.18
CA THR A 86 6.63 21.11 -24.42
C THR A 86 8.14 21.28 -24.18
N TRP A 87 8.56 21.82 -23.03
CA TRP A 87 9.97 21.96 -22.66
C TRP A 87 10.57 20.64 -22.18
N LEU A 88 9.81 19.85 -21.41
CA LEU A 88 10.25 18.54 -20.92
C LEU A 88 10.40 17.50 -22.04
N HIS A 89 9.67 17.65 -23.16
CA HIS A 89 9.91 16.83 -24.36
C HIS A 89 11.30 17.10 -24.99
N GLN A 90 11.99 18.18 -24.64
CA GLN A 90 13.38 18.45 -25.08
C GLN A 90 14.43 17.93 -24.09
N GLU A 91 14.08 17.74 -22.82
CA GLU A 91 14.95 17.10 -21.85
C GLU A 91 14.84 15.58 -21.95
N HIS A 92 15.98 14.90 -22.08
CA HIS A 92 16.05 13.44 -22.20
C HIS A 92 15.93 12.73 -20.83
N THR A 93 15.78 13.49 -19.74
CA THR A 93 15.65 12.99 -18.37
C THR A 93 14.45 13.64 -17.69
N LEU A 94 13.61 12.82 -17.07
CA LEU A 94 12.52 13.32 -16.25
C LEU A 94 13.03 13.63 -14.83
N PRO A 95 12.58 14.73 -14.19
CA PRO A 95 12.91 15.02 -12.80
C PRO A 95 12.38 13.92 -11.87
N ILE A 96 13.21 13.52 -10.91
CA ILE A 96 12.87 12.49 -9.92
C ILE A 96 12.31 13.19 -8.68
N MET A 97 11.09 12.84 -8.32
CA MET A 97 10.41 13.40 -7.17
C MET A 97 10.93 12.76 -5.88
N GLY A 98 11.36 13.57 -4.93
CA GLY A 98 11.85 13.09 -3.63
C GLY A 98 10.79 12.38 -2.79
N PRO A 99 11.19 11.67 -1.73
CA PRO A 99 10.26 10.96 -0.86
C PRO A 99 9.50 11.95 0.03
N GLU A 100 8.17 11.89 -0.02
CA GLU A 100 7.27 12.69 0.80
C GLU A 100 6.71 11.88 1.96
N ARG A 101 6.55 12.51 3.13
CA ARG A 101 5.96 11.85 4.31
C ARG A 101 4.48 11.54 4.11
N LEU A 102 4.08 10.35 4.56
CA LEU A 102 2.68 9.89 4.51
C LEU A 102 1.91 10.20 5.80
N GLN A 103 2.59 10.39 6.92
CA GLN A 103 2.04 10.91 8.16
C GLN A 103 1.96 12.44 8.17
N GLU A 104 1.21 12.98 9.12
CA GLU A 104 1.13 14.42 9.36
C GLU A 104 2.41 14.98 9.99
N VAL A 105 2.60 16.29 9.94
CA VAL A 105 3.77 16.92 10.56
C VAL A 105 3.72 16.68 12.07
N SER A 106 4.83 16.25 12.66
CA SER A 106 4.97 15.88 14.09
C SER A 106 4.20 14.64 14.56
N SER A 107 3.48 13.93 13.69
CA SER A 107 2.88 12.64 14.04
C SER A 107 3.74 11.46 13.57
N TYR A 108 3.54 10.31 14.22
CA TYR A 108 4.20 9.05 13.88
C TYR A 108 3.24 7.89 14.10
N LEU A 109 3.55 6.74 13.50
CA LEU A 109 2.82 5.49 13.73
C LEU A 109 3.49 4.71 14.86
N THR A 110 2.70 4.18 15.78
CA THR A 110 3.17 3.13 16.70
C THR A 110 3.22 1.79 15.98
N TRP A 111 4.01 0.85 16.49
CA TRP A 111 4.00 -0.52 16.00
C TRP A 111 2.60 -1.14 16.10
N GLU A 112 1.92 -0.97 17.22
CA GLU A 112 0.57 -1.49 17.45
C GLU A 112 -0.42 -1.03 16.37
N LYS A 113 -0.42 0.27 16.05
CA LYS A 113 -1.30 0.80 14.98
C LYS A 113 -0.91 0.24 13.62
N MET A 114 0.38 0.18 13.29
CA MET A 114 0.83 -0.40 12.01
C MET A 114 0.43 -1.87 11.88
N GLU A 115 0.67 -2.67 12.91
CA GLU A 115 0.33 -4.09 12.93
C GLU A 115 -1.18 -4.28 12.79
N LYS A 116 -1.97 -3.59 13.62
CA LYS A 116 -3.44 -3.67 13.58
C LYS A 116 -4.00 -3.40 12.18
N MET A 117 -3.49 -2.36 11.51
CA MET A 117 -4.02 -1.93 10.21
C MET A 117 -3.58 -2.83 9.05
N VAL A 118 -2.41 -3.49 9.13
CA VAL A 118 -1.87 -4.31 8.04
C VAL A 118 -2.20 -5.80 8.18
N ARG A 119 -2.36 -6.28 9.42
CA ARG A 119 -2.57 -7.70 9.73
C ARG A 119 -3.74 -8.37 8.98
N PRO A 120 -4.90 -7.73 8.75
CA PRO A 120 -6.00 -8.33 7.98
C PRO A 120 -5.62 -8.68 6.52
N PHE A 121 -4.61 -8.00 5.97
CA PHE A 121 -4.16 -8.17 4.59
C PHE A 121 -2.93 -9.07 4.46
N ALA A 122 -2.39 -9.54 5.59
CA ALA A 122 -1.28 -10.46 5.61
C ALA A 122 -1.75 -11.89 5.27
N MET A 123 -0.89 -12.66 4.61
CA MET A 123 -1.13 -14.09 4.43
C MET A 123 -1.13 -14.76 5.82
N PRO A 124 -2.12 -15.60 6.14
CA PRO A 124 -2.10 -16.38 7.38
C PRO A 124 -0.84 -17.24 7.46
N ALA A 125 -0.29 -17.42 8.66
CA ALA A 125 0.93 -18.19 8.88
C ALA A 125 0.81 -19.63 8.33
N GLU A 126 -0.40 -20.18 8.37
CA GLU A 126 -0.76 -21.53 7.94
C GLU A 126 -0.74 -21.68 6.41
N ASP A 127 -0.94 -20.58 5.68
CA ASP A 127 -0.95 -20.55 4.21
C ASP A 127 0.45 -20.31 3.62
N PHE A 128 1.46 -20.00 4.46
CA PHE A 128 2.84 -19.89 3.99
C PHE A 128 3.32 -21.24 3.45
N PRO A 129 4.02 -21.24 2.29
CA PRO A 129 4.65 -22.46 1.81
C PRO A 129 5.65 -22.98 2.87
N PRO A 130 5.73 -24.30 3.10
CA PRO A 130 6.68 -24.86 4.04
C PRO A 130 8.11 -24.44 3.66
N PRO A 131 9.01 -24.24 4.64
CA PRO A 131 10.38 -23.72 4.43
C PRO A 131 11.33 -24.74 3.79
N ALA A 132 10.92 -25.40 2.71
CA ALA A 132 11.73 -26.31 1.93
C ALA A 132 11.50 -26.09 0.42
N THR A 133 12.61 -25.85 -0.28
CA THR A 133 12.81 -25.68 -1.74
C THR A 133 12.50 -24.29 -2.34
N PRO A 134 13.39 -23.74 -3.19
CA PRO A 134 13.23 -22.43 -3.79
C PRO A 134 12.07 -22.49 -4.79
N ILE A 135 10.92 -21.98 -4.39
CA ILE A 135 9.74 -21.91 -5.26
C ILE A 135 9.98 -20.77 -6.26
N GLY A 136 10.43 -21.14 -7.46
CA GLY A 136 10.42 -20.24 -8.60
C GLY A 136 9.01 -19.68 -8.85
N PHE A 137 8.93 -18.48 -9.42
CA PHE A 137 7.75 -17.65 -9.67
C PHE A 137 6.51 -18.38 -10.23
N THR A 138 6.66 -19.56 -10.82
CA THR A 138 5.57 -20.38 -11.38
C THR A 138 4.64 -21.02 -10.35
N GLY A 139 5.09 -21.30 -9.11
CA GLY A 139 4.29 -22.02 -8.10
C GLY A 139 3.29 -21.16 -7.32
N TYR A 140 3.41 -19.83 -7.36
CA TYR A 140 2.52 -18.92 -6.64
C TYR A 140 1.10 -18.91 -7.24
N PHE A 141 0.95 -19.10 -8.55
CA PHE A 141 -0.34 -18.96 -9.23
C PHE A 141 -1.27 -20.16 -9.06
N THR A 142 -0.73 -21.37 -8.80
CA THR A 142 -1.55 -22.58 -8.63
C THR A 142 -2.31 -22.58 -7.30
N LYS A 143 -1.74 -22.02 -6.24
CA LYS A 143 -2.42 -21.81 -4.95
C LYS A 143 -3.25 -20.53 -4.91
N SER A 144 -2.94 -19.54 -5.76
CA SER A 144 -3.73 -18.32 -5.90
C SER A 144 -5.17 -18.60 -6.35
N ALA A 145 -5.44 -19.72 -7.04
CA ALA A 145 -6.79 -20.11 -7.43
C ALA A 145 -7.72 -20.36 -6.22
N ALA A 146 -7.23 -21.04 -5.18
CA ALA A 146 -8.01 -21.29 -3.96
C ALA A 146 -8.21 -20.01 -3.13
N VAL A 147 -7.24 -19.10 -3.14
CA VAL A 147 -7.36 -17.77 -2.51
C VAL A 147 -8.34 -16.88 -3.29
N LEU A 148 -8.30 -16.92 -4.62
CA LEU A 148 -9.26 -16.24 -5.48
C LEU A 148 -10.68 -16.78 -5.28
N GLU A 149 -10.86 -18.11 -5.17
CA GLU A 149 -12.17 -18.69 -4.85
C GLU A 149 -12.70 -18.23 -3.49
N ARG A 150 -11.84 -18.08 -2.47
CA ARG A 150 -12.23 -17.51 -1.18
C ARG A 150 -12.60 -16.03 -1.29
N LEU A 151 -11.81 -15.22 -2.01
CA LEU A 151 -12.09 -13.80 -2.25
C LEU A 151 -13.38 -13.57 -3.07
N VAL A 152 -13.69 -14.45 -4.02
CA VAL A 152 -14.95 -14.42 -4.79
C VAL A 152 -16.17 -14.67 -3.91
N ASN A 153 -16.03 -15.49 -2.86
CA ASN A 153 -17.10 -15.74 -1.90
C ASN A 153 -17.29 -14.60 -0.87
N LEU A 154 -16.32 -13.69 -0.76
CA LEU A 154 -16.38 -12.49 0.10
C LEU A 154 -17.05 -11.27 -0.56
N TRP A 155 -17.29 -11.30 -1.88
CA TRP A 155 -17.92 -10.19 -2.61
C TRP A 155 -19.43 -10.43 -2.83
N PRO A 156 -20.34 -9.55 -2.38
CA PRO A 156 -21.79 -9.81 -2.40
C PRO A 156 -22.49 -9.53 -3.74
N PHE A 157 -21.78 -9.40 -4.87
CA PHE A 157 -22.42 -9.22 -6.18
C PHE A 157 -22.84 -10.55 -6.80
N LYS A 158 -23.67 -11.33 -6.08
CA LYS A 158 -24.47 -12.38 -6.72
C LYS A 158 -25.88 -11.83 -6.92
N ASN A 159 -26.08 -11.25 -8.11
CA ASN A 159 -27.38 -10.77 -8.58
C ASN A 159 -28.47 -11.80 -8.29
N THR A 160 -29.48 -11.33 -7.56
CA THR A 160 -30.83 -11.88 -7.51
C THR A 160 -31.43 -11.87 -8.92
N SER A 161 -31.14 -12.90 -9.72
CA SER A 161 -32.03 -13.27 -10.82
C SER A 161 -33.09 -14.20 -10.27
N ALA A 162 -34.11 -13.60 -9.64
CA ALA A 162 -35.35 -14.28 -9.35
C ALA A 162 -36.02 -14.62 -10.68
N ASN A 163 -35.96 -15.90 -11.07
CA ASN A 163 -36.70 -16.41 -12.21
C ASN A 163 -38.18 -16.46 -11.82
N GLY A 164 -38.94 -15.47 -12.26
CA GLY A 164 -40.40 -15.44 -12.15
C GLY A 164 -41.03 -16.27 -13.27
N LYS A 165 -41.74 -17.33 -12.86
CA LYS A 165 -42.79 -18.10 -13.55
C LYS A 165 -42.51 -18.60 -14.97
#